data_AF-A0A2T3G4V7-F1
#
_entry.id   AF-A0A2T3G4V7-F1
#
_cell.length_a   1.000
_cell.length_b   1.000
_cell.length_c   1.000
_cell.angle_alpha   90.00
_cell.angle_beta   90.00
_cell.angle_gamma   90.00
#
_symmetry.space_group_name_H-M   'P 1'
#
loop_
_entity.id
_entity.type
_entity.pdbx_description
1 polymer ?
#
loop_
_entity_poly.entity_id
_entity_poly.type
_entity_poly.pdbx_seq_one_letter_code
_entity_poly.pdbx_strand_id
1 'polypeptide(L)'
;MKERIITALCLIAIVVPAVIFGGIFYKIVIGVAMGLSVYEMLHICSRPRIGMYMYIIVGLFFVTGFLLNRNHLLISSYSILVYLAVILACMIFDDKCNIERSAYVFTMGVLVCSGLHALLVLRVDYGWEYLLLLAIATFGSDTGAYFAGMAFGKHKLIPRLSPKKTIEGSIGGIVLGSVLGLVFAYFAGILAHHWIIVPAIIVMTMTSQIGDLIFSAIKRYFEVKDYSKLLPGHGGILDRIDSLTFNVLIFSFFLMIVGL
;
A
#
# COMPACT_ATOMS: atom_id res chain seq x y z
N MET A 1 -25.00 4.56 -4.97
CA MET A 1 -24.33 5.61 -4.16
C MET A 1 -24.40 5.32 -2.66
N LYS A 2 -25.55 4.91 -2.11
CA LYS A 2 -25.70 4.57 -0.68
C LYS A 2 -24.68 3.53 -0.18
N GLU A 3 -24.51 2.42 -0.90
CA GLU A 3 -23.55 1.37 -0.52
C GLU A 3 -22.11 1.88 -0.43
N ARG A 4 -21.68 2.74 -1.36
CA ARG A 4 -20.34 3.37 -1.31
C ARG A 4 -20.19 4.28 -0.10
N ILE A 5 -21.19 5.06 0.27
CA ILE A 5 -21.05 5.93 1.43
C ILE A 5 -20.96 5.09 2.72
N ILE A 6 -21.79 4.05 2.83
CA ILE A 6 -21.81 3.18 4.02
C ILE A 6 -20.47 2.46 4.18
N THR A 7 -19.95 1.82 3.13
CA THR A 7 -18.67 1.10 3.21
C THR A 7 -17.51 2.02 3.55
N ALA A 8 -17.48 3.24 3.00
CA ALA A 8 -16.44 4.22 3.34
C ALA A 8 -16.51 4.64 4.81
N LEU A 9 -17.73 4.92 5.31
CA LEU A 9 -17.95 5.27 6.71
C LEU A 9 -17.55 4.13 7.65
N CYS A 10 -17.91 2.88 7.32
CA CYS A 10 -17.51 1.71 8.11
C CYS A 10 -15.98 1.55 8.16
N LEU A 11 -15.30 1.70 7.02
CA LEU A 11 -13.83 1.61 6.98
C LEU A 11 -13.18 2.71 7.82
N ILE A 12 -13.65 3.96 7.70
CA ILE A 12 -13.14 5.08 8.50
C ILE A 12 -13.40 4.83 10.00
N ALA A 13 -14.60 4.38 10.37
CA ALA A 13 -14.98 4.11 11.76
C ALA A 13 -14.16 2.97 12.40
N ILE A 14 -13.58 2.07 11.61
CA ILE A 14 -12.71 1.00 12.10
C ILE A 14 -11.24 1.46 12.10
N VAL A 15 -10.77 1.99 10.96
CA VAL A 15 -9.34 2.26 10.73
C VAL A 15 -8.87 3.47 11.54
N VAL A 16 -9.63 4.56 11.59
CA VAL A 16 -9.18 5.79 12.29
C VAL A 16 -9.03 5.56 13.79
N PRO A 17 -10.01 4.95 14.50
CA PRO A 17 -9.82 4.62 15.91
C PRO A 17 -8.68 3.62 16.14
N ALA A 18 -8.50 2.65 15.23
CA ALA A 18 -7.38 1.71 15.31
C ALA A 18 -6.02 2.44 15.22
N VAL A 19 -5.89 3.40 14.30
CA VAL A 19 -4.69 4.22 14.18
C VAL A 19 -4.50 5.09 15.43
N ILE A 20 -5.54 5.74 15.96
CA ILE A 20 -5.38 6.64 17.11
C ILE A 20 -5.03 5.84 18.38
N PHE A 21 -5.82 4.84 18.74
CA PHE A 21 -5.62 4.07 19.98
C PHE A 21 -4.45 3.09 19.92
N GLY A 22 -4.07 2.62 18.73
CA GLY A 22 -2.94 1.71 18.55
C GLY A 22 -3.14 0.35 19.24
N GLY A 23 -2.05 -0.19 19.79
CA GLY A 23 -2.07 -1.41 20.60
C GLY A 23 -2.47 -2.67 19.84
N ILE A 24 -3.13 -3.60 20.54
CA ILE A 24 -3.58 -4.87 19.96
C ILE A 24 -4.67 -4.66 18.90
N PHE A 25 -5.50 -3.64 19.06
CA PHE A 25 -6.59 -3.35 18.13
C PHE A 25 -6.05 -2.99 16.73
N TYR A 26 -5.05 -2.10 16.67
CA TYR A 26 -4.36 -1.78 15.42
C TYR A 26 -3.68 -2.99 14.78
N LYS A 27 -3.02 -3.83 15.59
CA LYS A 27 -2.38 -5.07 15.13
C LYS A 27 -3.39 -6.03 14.50
N ILE A 28 -4.57 -6.19 15.10
CA ILE A 28 -5.64 -7.02 14.55
C ILE A 28 -6.12 -6.44 13.22
N VAL A 29 -6.34 -5.12 13.13
CA VAL A 29 -6.77 -4.48 11.88
C VAL A 29 -5.75 -4.69 10.75
N ILE A 30 -4.46 -4.50 11.00
CA ILE A 30 -3.40 -4.76 10.01
C ILE A 30 -3.32 -6.25 9.65
N GLY A 31 -3.45 -7.15 10.63
CA GLY A 31 -3.45 -8.59 10.39
C GLY A 31 -4.63 -9.05 9.52
N VAL A 32 -5.82 -8.51 9.75
CA VAL A 32 -7.01 -8.76 8.92
C VAL A 32 -6.82 -8.17 7.53
N ALA A 33 -6.37 -6.93 7.42
CA ALA A 33 -6.07 -6.29 6.14
C ALA A 33 -5.06 -7.11 5.32
N MET A 34 -4.07 -7.70 6.00
CA MET A 34 -3.10 -8.58 5.38
C MET A 34 -3.70 -9.88 4.87
N GLY A 35 -4.45 -10.60 5.71
CA GLY A 35 -5.09 -11.84 5.30
C GLY A 35 -5.99 -11.64 4.07
N LEU A 36 -6.76 -10.55 4.06
CA LEU A 36 -7.59 -10.17 2.92
C LEU A 36 -6.75 -9.79 1.69
N SER A 37 -5.66 -9.02 1.87
CA SER A 37 -4.79 -8.62 0.76
C SER A 37 -4.07 -9.81 0.11
N VAL A 38 -3.58 -10.75 0.91
CA VAL A 38 -3.00 -12.02 0.41
C VAL A 38 -4.05 -12.82 -0.33
N TYR A 39 -5.26 -12.91 0.23
CA TYR A 39 -6.36 -13.58 -0.44
C TYR A 39 -6.61 -12.97 -1.83
N GLU A 40 -6.78 -11.66 -1.91
CA GLU A 40 -7.05 -10.93 -3.15
C GLU A 40 -5.94 -11.07 -4.19
N MET A 41 -4.69 -10.89 -3.75
CA MET A 41 -3.50 -11.00 -4.59
C MET A 41 -3.32 -12.41 -5.17
N LEU A 42 -3.65 -13.47 -4.42
CA LEU A 42 -3.52 -14.85 -4.88
C LEU A 42 -4.77 -15.32 -5.64
N HIS A 43 -5.95 -14.79 -5.34
CA HIS A 43 -7.20 -15.18 -5.97
C HIS A 43 -7.30 -14.73 -7.44
N ILE A 44 -6.68 -13.58 -7.77
CA ILE A 44 -6.61 -13.07 -9.14
C ILE A 44 -5.91 -14.06 -10.10
N CYS A 45 -5.01 -14.90 -9.56
CA CYS A 45 -4.30 -15.98 -10.25
C CYS A 45 -5.22 -17.20 -10.49
N SER A 46 -6.29 -17.00 -11.27
CA SER A 46 -7.40 -17.97 -11.38
C SER A 46 -7.24 -19.03 -12.48
N ARG A 47 -6.30 -18.86 -13.42
CA ARG A 47 -6.11 -19.77 -14.57
C ARG A 47 -4.63 -20.16 -14.76
N PRO A 48 -4.18 -21.36 -14.30
CA PRO A 48 -4.86 -22.31 -13.41
C PRO A 48 -4.97 -21.77 -11.98
N ARG A 49 -5.92 -22.23 -11.15
CA ARG A 49 -6.00 -21.75 -9.75
C ARG A 49 -4.72 -22.06 -8.97
N ILE A 50 -4.28 -21.11 -8.14
CA ILE A 50 -3.10 -21.30 -7.31
C ILE A 50 -3.37 -22.32 -6.19
N GLY A 51 -2.36 -23.10 -5.82
CA GLY A 51 -2.47 -24.09 -4.75
C GLY A 51 -2.74 -23.42 -3.40
N MET A 52 -3.57 -24.05 -2.55
CA MET A 52 -3.93 -23.51 -1.24
C MET A 52 -2.71 -23.31 -0.32
N TYR A 53 -1.66 -24.11 -0.52
CA TYR A 53 -0.40 -23.99 0.21
C TYR A 53 0.31 -22.63 -0.02
N MET A 54 0.09 -21.96 -1.15
CA MET A 54 0.69 -20.63 -1.41
C MET A 54 0.16 -19.56 -0.46
N TYR A 55 -1.11 -19.65 -0.04
CA TYR A 55 -1.66 -18.74 0.96
C TYR A 55 -0.94 -18.90 2.30
N ILE A 56 -0.59 -20.14 2.66
CA ILE A 56 0.16 -20.45 3.88
C ILE A 56 1.59 -19.93 3.76
N ILE A 57 2.27 -20.13 2.64
CA ILE A 57 3.64 -19.66 2.43
C ILE A 57 3.73 -18.12 2.54
N VAL A 58 2.85 -17.40 1.83
CA VAL A 58 2.82 -15.91 1.89
C VAL A 58 2.41 -15.44 3.28
N GLY A 59 1.44 -16.11 3.92
CA GLY A 59 1.02 -15.82 5.28
C GLY A 59 2.15 -16.01 6.30
N LEU A 60 2.92 -17.09 6.20
CA LEU A 60 4.09 -17.34 7.05
C LEU A 60 5.17 -16.28 6.83
N PHE A 61 5.44 -15.90 5.58
CA PHE A 61 6.38 -14.81 5.29
C PHE A 61 5.96 -13.51 6.00
N PHE A 62 4.67 -13.16 5.95
CA PHE A 62 4.16 -12.02 6.72
C PHE A 62 4.34 -12.18 8.24
N VAL A 63 4.00 -13.35 8.79
CA VAL A 63 4.13 -13.63 10.23
C VAL A 63 5.57 -13.45 10.69
N THR A 64 6.57 -13.84 9.87
CA THR A 64 7.98 -13.58 10.21
C THR A 64 8.29 -12.09 10.34
N GLY A 65 7.77 -11.23 9.46
CA GLY A 65 7.88 -9.78 9.61
C GLY A 65 7.12 -9.26 10.84
N PHE A 66 5.83 -9.61 10.91
CA PHE A 66 4.86 -9.07 11.88
C PHE A 66 5.14 -9.47 13.34
N LEU A 67 5.58 -10.70 13.59
CA LEU A 67 5.83 -11.21 14.94
C LEU A 67 7.31 -11.18 15.34
N LEU A 68 8.22 -11.53 14.43
CA LEU A 68 9.63 -11.74 14.78
C LEU A 68 10.50 -10.52 14.54
N ASN A 69 10.10 -9.61 13.64
CA ASN A 69 10.95 -8.52 13.19
C ASN A 69 10.34 -7.13 13.44
N ARG A 70 9.91 -6.88 14.67
CA ARG A 70 9.25 -5.63 15.04
C ARG A 70 10.17 -4.44 15.16
N ASN A 71 11.47 -4.66 15.31
CA ASN A 71 12.44 -3.62 15.60
C ASN A 71 12.99 -2.92 14.35
N HIS A 72 12.53 -3.35 13.17
CA HIS A 72 12.98 -2.81 11.90
C HIS A 72 11.77 -2.41 11.05
N LEU A 73 11.80 -1.18 10.53
CA LEU A 73 10.78 -0.61 9.65
C LEU A 73 10.50 -1.48 8.42
N LEU A 74 11.54 -2.12 7.87
CA LEU A 74 11.43 -3.05 6.74
C LEU A 74 11.65 -4.49 7.18
N ILE A 75 11.04 -5.42 6.43
CA ILE A 75 11.27 -6.86 6.61
C ILE A 75 12.74 -7.17 6.34
N SER A 76 13.31 -8.07 7.16
CA SER A 76 14.71 -8.50 7.07
C SER A 76 15.02 -9.08 5.70
N SER A 77 16.19 -8.73 5.16
CA SER A 77 16.70 -9.29 3.90
C SER A 77 16.79 -10.82 3.97
N TYR A 78 17.11 -11.39 5.13
CA TYR A 78 17.13 -12.84 5.33
C TYR A 78 15.75 -13.47 5.15
N SER A 79 14.68 -12.84 5.67
CA SER A 79 13.30 -13.33 5.48
C SER A 79 12.89 -13.29 4.01
N ILE A 80 13.28 -12.24 3.28
CA ILE A 80 13.02 -12.10 1.84
C ILE A 80 13.76 -13.19 1.05
N LEU A 81 15.03 -13.47 1.39
CA LEU A 81 15.82 -14.53 0.76
C LEU A 81 15.23 -15.92 1.02
N VAL A 82 14.81 -16.20 2.25
CA VAL A 82 14.12 -17.47 2.58
C VAL A 82 12.81 -17.57 1.81
N TYR A 83 12.03 -16.50 1.74
CA TYR A 83 10.80 -16.47 0.96
C TYR A 83 11.03 -16.71 -0.53
N LEU A 84 12.07 -16.10 -1.12
CA LEU A 84 12.48 -16.36 -2.49
C LEU A 84 12.84 -17.84 -2.69
N ALA A 85 13.68 -18.40 -1.82
CA ALA A 85 14.12 -19.78 -1.90
C ALA A 85 12.93 -20.76 -1.82
N VAL A 86 11.96 -20.50 -0.94
CA VAL A 86 10.74 -21.32 -0.80
C VAL A 86 9.88 -21.24 -2.05
N ILE A 87 9.65 -20.04 -2.60
CA ILE A 87 8.84 -19.87 -3.82
C ILE A 87 9.51 -20.57 -5.02
N LEU A 88 10.83 -20.47 -5.15
CA LEU A 88 11.56 -21.18 -6.20
C LEU A 88 11.52 -22.70 -6.00
N ALA A 89 11.61 -23.18 -4.76
CA ALA A 89 11.48 -24.61 -4.46
C ALA A 89 10.11 -25.17 -4.83
N CYS A 90 9.03 -24.38 -4.67
CA CYS A 90 7.69 -24.80 -5.11
C CYS A 90 7.61 -25.10 -6.61
N MET A 91 8.47 -24.50 -7.44
CA MET A 91 8.52 -24.77 -8.88
C MET A 91 9.01 -26.19 -9.20
N ILE A 92 9.74 -26.82 -8.29
CA ILE A 92 10.24 -28.20 -8.45
C ILE A 92 9.10 -29.21 -8.26
N PHE A 93 8.13 -28.88 -7.40
CA PHE A 93 7.11 -29.82 -6.92
C PHE A 93 5.70 -29.54 -7.45
N ASP A 94 5.44 -28.36 -8.03
CA ASP A 94 4.14 -28.00 -8.60
C ASP A 94 4.30 -27.40 -9.99
N ASP A 95 3.90 -28.17 -11.01
CA ASP A 95 3.91 -27.75 -12.42
C ASP A 95 3.06 -26.50 -12.69
N LYS A 96 2.14 -26.14 -11.79
CA LYS A 96 1.35 -24.90 -11.88
C LYS A 96 2.15 -23.65 -11.49
N CYS A 97 3.31 -23.81 -10.85
CA CYS A 97 4.19 -22.74 -10.43
C CYS A 97 5.26 -22.46 -11.50
N ASN A 98 4.83 -21.88 -12.62
CA ASN A 98 5.77 -21.39 -13.62
C ASN A 98 6.52 -20.13 -13.13
N ILE A 99 7.59 -19.75 -13.82
CA ILE A 99 8.44 -18.62 -13.42
C ILE A 99 7.67 -17.31 -13.33
N GLU A 100 6.74 -17.03 -14.25
CA GLU A 100 5.94 -15.81 -14.25
C GLU A 100 5.04 -15.71 -13.01
N ARG A 101 4.36 -16.80 -12.65
CA ARG A 101 3.52 -16.86 -11.45
C ARG A 101 4.35 -16.76 -10.19
N SER A 102 5.44 -17.51 -10.10
CA SER A 102 6.34 -17.47 -8.95
C SER A 102 6.93 -16.07 -8.76
N ALA A 103 7.33 -15.41 -9.86
CA ALA A 103 7.80 -14.03 -9.85
C ALA A 103 6.70 -13.05 -9.40
N TYR A 104 5.45 -13.23 -9.86
CA TYR A 104 4.32 -12.42 -9.39
C TYR A 104 4.07 -12.61 -7.89
N VAL A 105 3.95 -13.86 -7.43
CA VAL A 105 3.70 -14.19 -6.02
C VAL A 105 4.82 -13.63 -5.15
N PHE A 106 6.08 -13.81 -5.55
CA PHE A 106 7.22 -13.27 -4.84
C PHE A 106 7.18 -11.74 -4.81
N THR A 107 7.07 -11.07 -5.96
CA THR A 107 7.16 -9.61 -6.05
C THR A 107 6.02 -8.94 -5.30
N MET A 108 4.78 -9.39 -5.53
CA MET A 108 3.62 -8.84 -4.84
C MET A 108 3.56 -9.26 -3.38
N GLY A 109 3.99 -10.47 -3.04
CA GLY A 109 4.14 -10.91 -1.65
C GLY A 109 5.11 -9.99 -0.90
N VAL A 110 6.29 -9.73 -1.46
CA VAL A 110 7.25 -8.78 -0.87
C VAL A 110 6.65 -7.39 -0.75
N LEU A 111 6.04 -6.85 -1.81
CA LEU A 111 5.45 -5.52 -1.80
C LEU A 111 4.35 -5.36 -0.74
N VAL A 112 3.38 -6.26 -0.72
CA VAL A 112 2.21 -6.20 0.16
C VAL A 112 2.57 -6.52 1.60
N CYS A 113 3.31 -7.62 1.84
CA CYS A 113 3.76 -7.98 3.19
C CYS A 113 4.62 -6.86 3.79
N SER A 114 5.59 -6.34 3.02
CA SER A 114 6.51 -5.32 3.53
C SER A 114 5.80 -4.00 3.74
N GLY A 115 4.87 -3.60 2.86
CA GLY A 115 4.15 -2.35 3.05
C GLY A 115 3.22 -2.40 4.25
N LEU A 116 2.49 -3.51 4.47
CA LEU A 116 1.65 -3.66 5.67
C LEU A 116 2.48 -3.80 6.96
N HIS A 117 3.64 -4.45 6.90
CA HIS A 117 4.61 -4.46 7.99
C HIS A 117 5.12 -3.04 8.29
N ALA A 118 5.49 -2.28 7.26
CA ALA A 118 5.96 -0.91 7.43
C ALA A 118 4.87 0.00 7.99
N LEU A 119 3.60 -0.15 7.60
CA LEU A 119 2.48 0.57 8.23
C LEU A 119 2.34 0.20 9.71
N LEU A 120 2.53 -1.08 10.06
CA LEU A 120 2.52 -1.50 11.44
C LEU A 120 3.62 -0.78 12.23
N VAL A 121 4.87 -0.92 11.78
CA VAL A 121 6.04 -0.43 12.51
C VAL A 121 6.07 1.09 12.55
N LEU A 122 5.72 1.77 11.45
CA LEU A 122 5.61 3.24 11.41
C LEU A 122 4.70 3.75 12.52
N ARG A 123 3.56 3.11 12.74
CA ARG A 123 2.65 3.49 13.82
C ARG A 123 3.21 3.18 15.21
N VAL A 124 3.91 2.06 15.37
CA VAL A 124 4.44 1.64 16.68
C VAL A 124 5.61 2.52 17.10
N ASP A 125 6.52 2.82 16.18
CA ASP A 125 7.79 3.47 16.48
C ASP A 125 7.74 5.01 16.33
N TYR A 126 7.00 5.51 15.33
CA TYR A 126 6.91 6.95 15.03
C TYR A 126 5.58 7.59 15.46
N GLY A 127 4.63 6.79 15.94
CA GLY A 127 3.33 7.28 16.39
C GLY A 127 2.28 7.40 15.30
N TRP A 128 1.09 7.83 15.71
CA TRP A 128 -0.06 7.97 14.81
C TRP A 128 0.09 9.18 13.88
N GLU A 129 0.88 10.17 14.31
CA GLU A 129 1.17 11.42 13.61
C GLU A 129 1.85 11.13 12.27
N TYR A 130 2.89 10.29 12.25
CA TYR A 130 3.60 9.93 11.02
C TYR A 130 2.73 9.09 10.07
N LEU A 131 1.90 8.20 10.62
CA LEU A 131 0.97 7.42 9.82
C LEU A 131 -0.12 8.31 9.19
N LEU A 132 -0.66 9.28 9.93
CA LEU A 132 -1.60 10.26 9.39
C LEU A 132 -0.95 11.21 8.40
N LEU A 133 0.30 11.63 8.62
CA LEU A 133 1.05 12.42 7.64
C LEU A 133 1.14 11.68 6.31
N LEU A 134 1.54 10.40 6.33
CA LEU A 134 1.58 9.55 5.15
C LEU A 134 0.20 9.45 4.48
N ALA A 135 -0.86 9.20 5.27
CA ALA A 135 -2.22 9.07 4.74
C ALA A 135 -2.75 10.38 4.13
N ILE A 136 -2.48 11.53 4.77
CA ILE A 136 -2.88 12.86 4.30
C ILE A 136 -2.15 13.22 3.01
N ALA A 137 -0.84 12.97 2.93
CA ALA A 137 -0.09 13.19 1.71
C ALA A 137 -0.60 12.29 0.57
N THR A 138 -0.87 11.01 0.87
CA THR A 138 -1.37 10.01 -0.09
C THR A 138 -2.75 10.38 -0.62
N PHE A 139 -3.76 10.47 0.26
CA PHE A 139 -5.14 10.73 -0.13
C PHE A 139 -5.37 12.18 -0.57
N GLY A 140 -4.59 13.13 -0.04
CA GLY A 140 -4.55 14.49 -0.51
C GLY A 140 -4.04 14.58 -1.96
N SER A 141 -3.04 13.78 -2.30
CA SER A 141 -2.53 13.66 -3.67
C SER A 141 -3.60 13.10 -4.63
N ASP A 142 -4.32 12.04 -4.24
CA ASP A 142 -5.43 11.51 -5.05
C ASP A 142 -6.56 12.52 -5.24
N THR A 143 -6.90 13.23 -4.18
CA THR A 143 -7.95 14.27 -4.18
C THR A 143 -7.56 15.43 -5.10
N GLY A 144 -6.32 15.92 -4.97
CA GLY A 144 -5.79 16.98 -5.82
C GLY A 144 -5.73 16.55 -7.28
N ALA A 145 -5.32 15.31 -7.53
CA ALA A 145 -5.25 14.77 -8.88
C ALA A 145 -6.62 14.63 -9.53
N TYR A 146 -7.64 14.24 -8.76
CA TYR A 146 -9.01 14.18 -9.23
C TYR A 146 -9.55 15.56 -9.60
N PHE A 147 -9.47 16.54 -8.69
CA PHE A 147 -10.05 17.87 -8.93
C PHE A 147 -9.28 18.66 -9.99
N ALA A 148 -7.95 18.68 -9.95
CA ALA A 148 -7.16 19.36 -10.96
C ALA A 148 -7.28 18.66 -12.32
N GLY A 149 -7.36 17.32 -12.34
CA GLY A 149 -7.57 16.57 -13.57
C GLY A 149 -8.95 16.81 -14.20
N MET A 150 -9.98 17.04 -13.38
CA MET A 150 -11.32 17.37 -13.86
C MET A 150 -11.43 18.84 -14.34
N ALA A 151 -10.78 19.78 -13.65
CA ALA A 151 -10.85 21.20 -13.99
C ALA A 151 -9.93 21.59 -15.16
N PHE A 152 -8.72 21.02 -15.21
CA PHE A 152 -7.65 21.45 -16.11
C PHE A 152 -7.10 20.34 -17.01
N GLY A 153 -7.60 19.10 -16.88
CA GLY A 153 -7.04 17.95 -17.58
C GLY A 153 -7.18 18.04 -19.10
N LYS A 154 -6.04 18.13 -19.78
CA LYS A 154 -5.96 18.11 -21.26
C LYS A 154 -5.11 16.94 -21.74
N HIS A 155 -4.00 16.66 -21.05
CA HIS A 155 -3.05 15.64 -21.47
C HIS A 155 -3.21 14.38 -20.62
N LYS A 156 -3.42 13.23 -21.28
CA LYS A 156 -3.51 11.94 -20.58
C LYS A 156 -2.14 11.53 -20.06
N LEU A 157 -2.12 11.01 -18.82
CA LEU A 157 -0.88 10.56 -18.19
C LEU A 157 -0.44 9.20 -18.76
N ILE A 158 -1.26 8.16 -18.57
CA ILE A 158 -1.00 6.81 -19.12
C ILE A 158 -2.33 6.17 -19.56
N PRO A 159 -2.78 6.41 -20.81
CA PRO A 159 -4.08 5.93 -21.30
C PRO A 159 -4.28 4.42 -21.16
N ARG A 160 -3.23 3.62 -21.38
CA ARG A 160 -3.26 2.15 -21.30
C ARG A 160 -3.65 1.63 -19.92
N LEU A 161 -3.19 2.30 -18.86
CA LEU A 161 -3.37 1.84 -17.48
C LEU A 161 -4.58 2.50 -16.82
N SER A 162 -4.66 3.83 -16.96
CA SER A 162 -5.71 4.64 -16.36
C SER A 162 -6.15 5.75 -17.32
N PRO A 163 -7.20 5.52 -18.13
CA PRO A 163 -7.66 6.47 -19.15
C PRO A 163 -8.12 7.83 -18.60
N LYS A 164 -8.42 7.88 -17.29
CA LYS A 164 -8.93 9.08 -16.63
C LYS A 164 -7.84 9.96 -16.03
N LYS A 165 -6.63 9.43 -15.79
CA LYS A 165 -5.53 10.22 -15.22
C LYS A 165 -4.93 11.17 -16.26
N THR A 166 -4.67 12.39 -15.83
CA THR A 166 -4.06 13.45 -16.64
C THR A 166 -2.77 13.98 -16.01
N ILE A 167 -1.91 14.59 -16.82
CA ILE A 167 -0.66 15.19 -16.35
C ILE A 167 -0.97 16.38 -15.43
N GLU A 168 -1.94 17.21 -15.80
CA GLU A 168 -2.38 18.36 -14.99
C GLU A 168 -2.98 17.90 -13.65
N GLY A 169 -3.71 16.77 -13.67
CA GLY A 169 -4.15 16.10 -12.45
C GLY A 169 -2.95 15.69 -11.60
N SER A 170 -1.99 14.95 -12.16
CA SER A 170 -0.79 14.51 -11.43
C SER A 170 -0.07 15.66 -10.71
N ILE A 171 0.12 16.79 -11.40
CA ILE A 171 0.73 18.00 -10.83
C ILE A 171 -0.15 18.57 -9.71
N GLY A 172 -1.45 18.70 -9.92
CA GLY A 172 -2.39 19.16 -8.89
C GLY A 172 -2.42 18.26 -7.65
N GLY A 173 -2.25 16.95 -7.83
CA GLY A 173 -2.09 15.99 -6.74
C GLY A 173 -0.83 16.24 -5.93
N ILE A 174 0.32 16.41 -6.60
CA ILE A 174 1.60 16.72 -5.93
C ILE A 174 1.46 18.00 -5.11
N VAL A 175 0.90 19.06 -5.70
CA VAL A 175 0.74 20.35 -5.01
C VAL A 175 -0.21 20.24 -3.82
N LEU A 176 -1.43 19.72 -4.01
CA LEU A 176 -2.42 19.67 -2.93
C LEU A 176 -1.97 18.71 -1.81
N GLY A 177 -1.51 17.51 -2.16
CA GLY A 177 -1.01 16.54 -1.19
C GLY A 177 0.17 17.09 -0.38
N SER A 178 1.07 17.84 -1.03
CA SER A 178 2.22 18.42 -0.34
C SER A 178 1.82 19.54 0.60
N VAL A 179 0.90 20.43 0.17
CA VAL A 179 0.37 21.49 1.03
C VAL A 179 -0.36 20.91 2.24
N LEU A 180 -1.24 19.93 2.03
CA LEU A 180 -1.98 19.28 3.13
C LEU A 180 -1.03 18.56 4.10
N GLY A 181 -0.03 17.85 3.56
CA GLY A 181 0.99 17.17 4.38
C GLY A 181 1.83 18.15 5.19
N LEU A 182 2.26 19.28 4.59
CA LEU A 182 3.04 20.32 5.29
C LEU A 182 2.24 21.01 6.38
N VAL A 183 0.98 21.36 6.10
CA VAL A 183 0.07 21.96 7.08
C VAL A 183 -0.12 21.00 8.26
N PHE A 184 -0.37 19.73 7.99
CA PHE A 184 -0.51 18.73 9.04
C PHE A 184 0.79 18.55 9.84
N ALA A 185 1.94 18.41 9.17
CA ALA A 185 3.23 18.23 9.82
C ALA A 185 3.62 19.43 10.72
N TYR A 186 3.19 20.65 10.35
CA TYR A 186 3.34 21.84 11.19
C TYR A 186 2.50 21.73 12.47
N PHE A 187 1.19 21.47 12.34
CA PHE A 187 0.28 21.39 13.50
C PHE A 187 0.54 20.17 14.40
N ALA A 188 1.03 19.07 13.84
CA ALA A 188 1.43 17.89 14.58
C ALA A 188 2.80 18.03 15.29
N GLY A 189 3.49 19.18 15.14
CA GLY A 189 4.80 19.42 15.76
C GLY A 189 5.97 18.67 15.10
N ILE A 190 5.72 17.88 14.05
CA ILE A 190 6.73 17.09 13.34
C ILE A 190 7.82 18.00 12.77
N LEU A 191 7.45 19.12 12.16
CA LEU A 191 8.41 20.05 11.54
C LEU A 191 9.32 20.76 12.55
N ALA A 192 8.88 20.90 13.81
CA ALA A 192 9.69 21.52 14.85
C ALA A 192 10.89 20.65 15.23
N HIS A 193 10.73 19.32 15.15
CA HIS A 193 11.76 18.35 15.50
C HIS A 193 12.51 17.81 14.27
N HIS A 194 11.84 17.75 13.12
CA HIS A 194 12.31 17.00 11.95
C HIS A 194 12.03 17.74 10.64
N TRP A 195 12.67 18.90 10.45
CA TRP A 195 12.54 19.70 9.23
C TRP A 195 12.89 18.93 7.94
N ILE A 196 13.74 17.90 8.04
CA ILE A 196 14.15 17.03 6.93
C ILE A 196 12.96 16.26 6.30
N ILE A 197 11.80 16.23 6.96
CA ILE A 197 10.58 15.59 6.44
C ILE A 197 9.92 16.39 5.30
N VAL A 198 10.22 17.69 5.15
CA VAL A 198 9.67 18.54 4.06
C VAL A 198 9.88 17.91 2.66
N PRO A 199 11.11 17.55 2.24
CA PRO A 199 11.30 16.86 0.95
C PRO A 199 10.61 15.49 0.90
N ALA A 200 10.53 14.78 2.03
CA ALA A 200 9.84 13.48 2.09
C ALA A 200 8.34 13.61 1.77
N ILE A 201 7.68 14.69 2.21
CA ILE A 201 6.27 14.95 1.91
C ILE A 201 6.04 15.05 0.40
N ILE A 202 6.90 15.78 -0.31
CA ILE A 202 6.80 15.92 -1.76
C ILE A 202 7.01 14.56 -2.43
N VAL A 203 8.05 13.83 -2.04
CA VAL A 203 8.32 12.47 -2.55
C VAL A 203 7.12 11.56 -2.30
N MET A 204 6.52 11.59 -1.11
CA MET A 204 5.35 10.78 -0.78
C MET A 204 4.17 11.01 -1.73
N THR A 205 3.92 12.24 -2.16
CA THR A 205 2.83 12.52 -3.11
C THR A 205 3.09 11.99 -4.52
N MET A 206 4.36 11.91 -4.91
CA MET A 206 4.77 11.32 -6.19
C MET A 206 4.69 9.80 -6.11
N THR A 207 5.22 9.21 -5.04
CA THR A 207 5.26 7.76 -4.84
C THR A 207 3.88 7.18 -4.58
N SER A 208 2.93 7.92 -4.00
CA SER A 208 1.53 7.48 -3.94
C SER A 208 0.95 7.26 -5.34
N GLN A 209 1.15 8.21 -6.25
CA GLN A 209 0.65 8.10 -7.63
C GLN A 209 1.35 6.97 -8.41
N ILE A 210 2.66 6.78 -8.18
CA ILE A 210 3.42 5.66 -8.75
C ILE A 210 2.87 4.34 -8.23
N GLY A 211 2.60 4.23 -6.93
CA GLY A 211 1.98 3.07 -6.30
C GLY A 211 0.66 2.69 -6.96
N ASP A 212 -0.29 3.63 -7.08
CA ASP A 212 -1.56 3.38 -7.77
C ASP A 212 -1.36 2.89 -9.21
N LEU A 213 -0.38 3.45 -9.93
CA LEU A 213 -0.07 3.05 -11.30
C LEU A 213 0.54 1.65 -11.39
N ILE A 214 1.39 1.27 -10.43
CA ILE A 214 1.96 -0.09 -10.32
C ILE A 214 0.82 -1.10 -10.12
N PHE A 215 -0.04 -0.90 -9.13
CA PHE A 215 -1.17 -1.81 -8.89
C PHE A 215 -2.16 -1.81 -10.06
N SER A 216 -2.40 -0.65 -10.69
CA SER A 216 -3.18 -0.58 -11.92
C SER A 216 -2.55 -1.40 -13.06
N ALA A 217 -1.23 -1.35 -13.25
CA ALA A 217 -0.54 -2.15 -14.27
C ALA A 217 -0.71 -3.65 -14.03
N ILE A 218 -0.58 -4.08 -12.77
CA ILE A 218 -0.75 -5.47 -12.38
C ILE A 218 -2.19 -5.94 -12.63
N LYS A 219 -3.19 -5.14 -12.26
CA LYS A 219 -4.60 -5.46 -12.55
C LYS A 219 -4.86 -5.63 -14.05
N ARG A 220 -4.25 -4.78 -14.89
CA ARG A 220 -4.37 -4.90 -16.36
C ARG A 220 -3.68 -6.13 -16.92
N TYR A 221 -2.58 -6.58 -16.32
CA TYR A 221 -1.93 -7.85 -16.69
C TYR A 221 -2.88 -9.04 -16.51
N PHE A 222 -3.64 -9.07 -15.42
CA PHE A 222 -4.65 -10.10 -15.17
C PHE A 222 -6.02 -9.80 -15.83
N GLU A 223 -6.10 -8.78 -16.69
CA GLU A 223 -7.33 -8.36 -17.37
C GLU A 223 -8.50 -8.02 -16.42
N VAL A 224 -8.20 -7.64 -15.18
CA VAL A 224 -9.20 -7.21 -14.20
C VAL A 224 -9.13 -5.71 -13.95
N LYS A 225 -10.18 -5.17 -13.33
CA LYS A 225 -10.23 -3.77 -12.89
C LYS A 225 -9.97 -3.60 -11.40
N ASP A 226 -10.46 -4.53 -10.60
CA ASP A 226 -10.40 -4.56 -9.15
C ASP A 226 -9.91 -5.97 -8.75
N TYR A 227 -9.15 -6.10 -7.65
CA TYR A 227 -8.62 -7.40 -7.23
C TYR A 227 -9.73 -8.34 -6.73
N SER A 228 -10.80 -7.77 -6.16
CA SER A 228 -11.95 -8.51 -5.69
C SER A 228 -13.21 -7.63 -5.63
N LYS A 229 -14.32 -8.21 -5.16
CA LYS A 229 -15.55 -7.50 -4.82
C LYS A 229 -15.88 -7.59 -3.33
N LEU A 230 -14.87 -7.75 -2.48
CA LEU A 230 -15.04 -7.94 -1.03
C LEU A 230 -15.67 -6.72 -0.35
N LEU A 231 -15.39 -5.51 -0.83
CA LEU A 231 -15.98 -4.27 -0.34
C LEU A 231 -17.08 -3.80 -1.28
N PRO A 232 -18.37 -3.88 -0.87
CA PRO A 232 -19.49 -3.43 -1.69
C PRO A 232 -19.28 -2.00 -2.20
N GLY A 233 -19.31 -1.85 -3.53
CA GLY A 233 -19.12 -0.56 -4.18
C GLY A 233 -17.69 0.02 -4.21
N HIS A 234 -16.69 -0.63 -3.58
CA HIS A 234 -15.30 -0.14 -3.48
C HIS A 234 -14.21 -1.09 -4.00
N GLY A 235 -14.56 -2.31 -4.40
CA GLY A 235 -13.61 -3.29 -4.94
C GLY A 235 -12.97 -4.13 -3.84
N GLY A 236 -11.65 -4.35 -3.91
CA GLY A 236 -10.90 -5.07 -2.90
C GLY A 236 -10.30 -4.19 -1.81
N ILE A 237 -9.81 -4.83 -0.74
CA ILE A 237 -8.99 -4.18 0.29
C ILE A 237 -7.68 -3.65 -0.31
N LEU A 238 -7.05 -4.46 -1.17
CA LEU A 238 -5.80 -4.12 -1.84
C LEU A 238 -5.97 -2.93 -2.78
N ASP A 239 -7.14 -2.76 -3.40
CA ASP A 239 -7.50 -1.56 -4.19
C ASP A 239 -7.68 -0.29 -3.33
N ARG A 240 -7.79 -0.42 -2.00
CA ARG A 240 -7.91 0.73 -1.09
C ARG A 240 -6.57 1.13 -0.47
N ILE A 241 -5.63 0.18 -0.38
CA ILE A 241 -4.33 0.40 0.25
C ILE A 241 -3.17 0.41 -0.76
N ASP A 242 -3.40 0.16 -2.06
CA ASP A 242 -2.37 0.08 -3.11
C ASP A 242 -1.32 1.20 -3.04
N SER A 243 -1.80 2.44 -3.10
CA SER A 243 -0.99 3.66 -3.08
C SER A 243 -0.26 3.80 -1.76
N LEU A 244 -0.94 3.47 -0.65
CA LEU A 244 -0.39 3.55 0.70
C LEU A 244 0.71 2.50 0.94
N THR A 245 0.52 1.28 0.44
CA THR A 245 1.46 0.14 0.56
C THR A 245 2.77 0.42 -0.17
N PHE A 246 2.74 1.01 -1.36
CA PHE A 246 3.98 1.41 -2.02
C PHE A 246 4.59 2.65 -1.35
N ASN A 247 3.76 3.63 -1.01
CA ASN A 247 4.24 4.90 -0.48
C ASN A 247 4.94 4.76 0.88
N VAL A 248 4.38 3.93 1.78
CA VAL A 248 4.99 3.68 3.09
C VAL A 248 6.38 3.08 2.97
N LEU A 249 6.65 2.22 1.98
CA LEU A 249 7.97 1.61 1.81
C LEU A 249 9.03 2.66 1.48
N ILE A 250 8.69 3.59 0.59
CA ILE A 250 9.61 4.68 0.23
C ILE A 250 9.79 5.63 1.42
N PHE A 251 8.71 5.93 2.14
CA PHE A 251 8.79 6.77 3.32
C PHE A 251 9.62 6.13 4.44
N SER A 252 9.41 4.85 4.73
CA SER A 252 10.22 4.08 5.69
C SER A 252 11.69 4.01 5.27
N PHE A 253 11.97 3.80 3.99
CA PHE A 253 13.34 3.85 3.47
C PHE A 253 13.99 5.21 3.67
N PHE A 254 13.24 6.29 3.41
CA PHE A 254 13.69 7.65 3.69
C PHE A 254 14.03 7.85 5.17
N LEU A 255 13.12 7.49 6.09
CA LEU A 255 13.32 7.63 7.53
C LEU A 255 14.59 6.92 8.02
N MET A 256 14.82 5.69 7.55
CA MET A 256 16.04 4.94 7.88
C MET A 256 17.32 5.62 7.38
N ILE A 257 17.30 6.21 6.18
CA ILE A 257 18.49 6.91 5.64
C ILE A 257 18.81 8.15 6.44
N VAL A 258 17.80 8.91 6.84
CA VAL A 258 18.01 10.16 7.60
C VAL A 258 18.26 9.92 9.09
N GLY A 259 18.15 8.66 9.55
CA GLY A 259 18.41 8.27 10.93
C GLY A 259 17.35 8.78 11.91
N LEU A 260 16.10 8.91 11.45
CA LEU A 260 14.94 9.20 12.29
C LEU A 260 14.32 7.93 12.83
#